data_AF-A0A8C7WWN0-F1
#
_entry.id   AF-A0A8C7WWN0-F1
#
_cell.length_a   1.000
_cell.length_b   1.000
_cell.length_c   1.000
_cell.angle_alpha   90.00
_cell.angle_beta   90.00
_cell.angle_gamma   90.00
#
_symmetry.space_group_name_H-M   'P 1'
#
loop_
_entity.id
_entity.type
_entity.pdbx_description
1 polymer ?
#
loop_
_entity_poly.entity_id
_entity_poly.type
_entity_poly.pdbx_seq_one_letter_code
_entity_poly.pdbx_strand_id
1 'polypeptide(L)'
;LGKNSKSLVERRQKELELYLQALLQQFPEATPTPLASFLLFHLYEINGIATALAEDLFHRGEQLLQAGEVFCLHPLQLYSISQQLRLAKPTCFNGDAKSDLGHILDFTCRLRYLKISGSRGSIGTSNIQETSLPFDLSVFKSLLQIEVYLCLLKLLLFGSLPAGCSAAGDPQSILLPEASEFSQWEPEGLESACPVTAVIPVWRNLTTLDMSHNCISTIDSSVVRHDTIDQSVHTQS
;
A
#
# COMPACT_ATOMS: atom_id res chain seq x y z
N LEU A 1 37.32 32.19 17.33
CA LEU A 1 35.99 31.88 16.74
C LEU A 1 35.81 30.37 16.74
N GLY A 2 34.98 29.87 17.66
CA GLY A 2 34.95 28.46 18.04
C GLY A 2 34.31 27.57 16.99
N LYS A 3 34.94 26.44 16.68
CA LYS A 3 34.51 25.43 15.70
C LYS A 3 33.13 24.79 15.98
N ASN A 4 32.47 25.15 17.10
CA ASN A 4 31.23 24.56 17.61
C ASN A 4 30.11 25.60 17.86
N SER A 5 30.14 26.79 17.26
CA SER A 5 29.04 27.75 17.45
C SER A 5 27.78 27.32 16.67
N LYS A 6 26.61 27.39 17.31
CA LYS A 6 25.30 27.06 16.69
C LYS A 6 25.11 27.77 15.33
N SER A 7 25.49 29.04 15.26
CA SER A 7 25.41 29.84 14.03
C SER A 7 26.26 29.29 12.86
N LEU A 8 27.41 28.68 13.13
CA LEU A 8 28.24 28.07 12.09
C LEU A 8 27.65 26.75 11.61
N VAL A 9 27.02 25.98 12.52
CA VAL A 9 26.32 24.73 12.18
C VAL A 9 25.11 25.03 11.30
N GLU A 10 24.27 25.99 11.69
CA GLU A 10 23.10 26.43 10.92
C GLU A 10 23.49 26.93 9.52
N ARG A 11 24.57 27.72 9.43
CA ARG A 11 25.10 28.18 8.14
C ARG A 11 25.55 27.02 7.26
N ARG A 12 26.32 26.07 7.80
CA ARG A 12 26.78 24.89 7.04
C ARG A 12 25.64 24.00 6.60
N GLN A 13 24.64 23.79 7.45
CA GLN A 13 23.44 23.04 7.08
C GLN A 13 22.75 23.67 5.88
N LYS A 14 22.56 25.00 5.90
CA LYS A 14 21.96 25.73 4.78
C LYS A 14 22.79 25.66 3.50
N GLU A 15 24.12 25.79 3.61
CA GLU A 15 25.03 25.66 2.46
C GLU A 15 24.99 24.24 1.85
N LEU A 16 24.92 23.21 2.68
CA LEU A 16 24.78 21.81 2.23
C LEU A 16 23.41 21.53 1.61
N GLU A 17 22.33 22.09 2.17
CA GLU A 17 20.99 21.97 1.60
C GLU A 17 20.93 22.57 0.19
N LEU A 18 21.46 23.79 0.00
CA LEU A 18 21.53 24.44 -1.31
C LEU A 18 22.39 23.65 -2.30
N TYR A 19 23.53 23.11 -1.85
CA TYR A 19 24.37 22.27 -2.69
C TYR A 19 23.63 21.01 -3.13
N LEU A 20 22.95 20.34 -2.21
CA LEU A 20 22.20 19.12 -2.52
C LEU A 20 21.03 19.40 -3.46
N GLN A 21 20.29 20.49 -3.27
CA GLN A 21 19.24 20.92 -4.18
C GLN A 21 19.80 21.21 -5.58
N ALA A 22 20.92 21.92 -5.68
CA ALA A 22 21.58 22.19 -6.96
C ALA A 22 22.03 20.89 -7.64
N LEU A 23 22.52 19.92 -6.88
CA LEU A 23 22.94 18.62 -7.39
C LEU A 23 21.75 17.81 -7.92
N LEU A 24 20.62 17.80 -7.22
CA LEU A 24 19.39 17.15 -7.69
C LEU A 24 18.86 17.78 -9.00
N GLN A 25 18.96 19.10 -9.16
CA GLN A 25 18.57 19.79 -10.39
C GLN A 25 19.45 19.43 -11.60
N GLN A 26 20.67 18.91 -11.38
CA GLN A 26 21.52 18.43 -12.48
C GLN A 26 21.06 17.08 -13.04
N PHE A 27 20.18 16.37 -12.33
CA PHE A 27 19.70 15.04 -12.69
C PHE A 27 18.16 14.99 -12.77
N PRO A 28 17.54 15.72 -13.71
CA PRO A 28 16.08 15.83 -13.79
C PRO A 28 15.39 14.53 -14.21
N GLU A 29 16.08 13.65 -14.95
CA GLU A 29 15.51 12.41 -15.48
C GLU A 29 15.72 11.23 -14.54
N ALA A 30 16.96 11.03 -14.06
CA ALA A 30 17.30 9.92 -13.16
C ALA A 30 18.46 10.32 -12.24
N THR A 31 18.26 10.17 -10.94
CA THR A 31 19.29 10.42 -9.93
C THR A 31 20.35 9.29 -9.97
N PRO A 32 21.66 9.60 -10.03
CA PRO A 32 22.71 8.58 -9.99
C PRO A 32 22.65 7.71 -8.73
N THR A 33 22.95 6.41 -8.88
CA THR A 33 22.87 5.43 -7.78
C THR A 33 23.59 5.83 -6.49
N PRO A 34 24.82 6.41 -6.52
CA PRO A 34 25.48 6.84 -5.29
C PRO A 34 24.71 7.94 -4.56
N LEU A 35 24.09 8.88 -5.30
CA LEU A 35 23.28 9.94 -4.71
C LEU A 35 21.96 9.39 -4.17
N ALA A 36 21.27 8.54 -4.94
CA ALA A 36 20.04 7.88 -4.49
C ALA A 36 20.27 7.05 -3.21
N SER A 37 21.42 6.38 -3.13
CA SER A 37 21.82 5.61 -1.94
C SER A 37 22.12 6.53 -0.76
N PHE A 38 22.85 7.63 -1.00
CA PHE A 38 23.14 8.64 0.03
C PHE A 38 21.86 9.26 0.61
N LEU A 39 20.86 9.49 -0.23
CA LEU A 39 19.56 10.07 0.15
C LEU A 39 18.53 9.03 0.60
N LEU A 40 18.89 7.74 0.61
CA LEU A 40 18.03 6.64 1.04
C LEU A 40 16.71 6.61 0.24
N PHE A 41 16.77 6.86 -1.08
CA PHE A 41 15.59 6.88 -1.95
C PHE A 41 14.81 5.55 -1.94
N HIS A 42 15.52 4.42 -1.82
CA HIS A 42 14.90 3.10 -1.66
C HIS A 42 14.02 2.95 -0.40
N LEU A 43 14.13 3.86 0.58
CA LEU A 43 13.31 3.85 1.80
C LEU A 43 12.21 4.92 1.81
N TYR A 44 12.43 6.06 1.15
CA TYR A 44 11.59 7.25 1.35
C TYR A 44 11.06 7.87 0.06
N GLU A 45 11.66 7.58 -1.10
CA GLU A 45 11.24 8.14 -2.37
C GLU A 45 10.36 7.15 -3.12
N ILE A 46 9.18 7.58 -3.59
CA ILE A 46 8.18 6.76 -4.28
C ILE A 46 8.82 5.89 -5.39
N ASN A 47 9.66 6.50 -6.25
CA ASN A 47 10.30 5.78 -7.34
C ASN A 47 11.36 4.80 -6.85
N GLY A 48 12.24 5.24 -5.93
CA GLY A 48 13.23 4.36 -5.30
C GLY A 48 12.62 3.15 -4.59
N ILE A 49 11.51 3.33 -3.88
CA ILE A 49 10.80 2.25 -3.17
C ILE A 49 10.21 1.26 -4.17
N ALA A 50 9.51 1.73 -5.20
CA ALA A 50 8.95 0.85 -6.22
C ALA A 50 10.04 0.10 -6.99
N THR A 51 11.14 0.77 -7.33
CA THR A 51 12.30 0.15 -7.99
C THR A 51 12.92 -0.95 -7.12
N ALA A 52 13.15 -0.68 -5.83
CA ALA A 52 13.72 -1.66 -4.91
C ALA A 52 12.78 -2.86 -4.70
N LEU A 53 11.47 -2.63 -4.66
CA LEU A 53 10.48 -3.70 -4.56
C LEU A 53 10.43 -4.55 -5.84
N ALA A 54 10.46 -3.92 -7.02
CA ALA A 54 10.51 -4.64 -8.30
C ALA A 54 11.75 -5.53 -8.37
N GLU A 55 12.91 -5.02 -7.92
CA GLU A 55 14.15 -5.80 -7.90
C GLU A 55 14.09 -6.98 -6.92
N ASP A 56 13.54 -6.83 -5.72
CA ASP A 56 13.37 -7.95 -4.78
C ASP A 56 12.43 -9.02 -5.36
N LEU A 57 11.30 -8.61 -5.95
CA LEU A 57 10.32 -9.50 -6.56
C LEU A 57 10.85 -10.17 -7.84
N PHE A 58 11.73 -9.51 -8.59
CA PHE A 58 12.42 -10.14 -9.71
C PHE A 58 13.24 -11.35 -9.27
N HIS A 59 13.94 -11.26 -8.13
CA HIS A 59 14.80 -12.35 -7.65
C HIS A 59 14.03 -13.42 -6.87
N ARG A 60 12.98 -13.05 -6.12
CA ARG A 60 12.34 -13.92 -5.13
C ARG A 60 10.83 -14.12 -5.33
N GLY A 61 10.18 -13.35 -6.19
CA GLY A 61 8.73 -13.32 -6.35
C GLY A 61 8.14 -14.69 -6.70
N GLU A 62 8.70 -15.40 -7.67
CA GLU A 62 8.20 -16.71 -8.07
C GLU A 62 8.34 -17.74 -6.95
N GLN A 63 9.46 -17.73 -6.21
CA GLN A 63 9.66 -18.62 -5.05
C GLN A 63 8.62 -18.35 -3.96
N LEU A 64 8.37 -17.08 -3.63
CA LEU A 64 7.39 -16.67 -2.63
C LEU A 64 5.97 -17.10 -3.02
N LEU A 65 5.61 -16.95 -4.31
CA LEU A 65 4.30 -17.37 -4.83
C LEU A 65 4.11 -18.88 -4.79
N GLN A 66 5.15 -19.66 -5.16
CA GLN A 66 5.10 -21.12 -5.13
C GLN A 66 5.01 -21.67 -3.71
N ALA A 67 5.72 -21.04 -2.76
CA ALA A 67 5.66 -21.40 -1.35
C ALA A 67 4.32 -21.03 -0.69
N GLY A 68 3.54 -20.13 -1.30
CA GLY A 68 2.30 -19.62 -0.73
C GLY A 68 2.52 -18.83 0.56
N GLU A 69 3.66 -18.14 0.67
CA GLU A 69 4.02 -17.38 1.86
C GLU A 69 3.14 -16.14 2.04
N VAL A 70 2.93 -15.76 3.30
CA VAL A 70 2.33 -14.47 3.63
C VAL A 70 3.32 -13.38 3.27
N PHE A 71 2.97 -12.55 2.30
CA PHE A 71 3.82 -11.44 1.89
C PHE A 71 3.44 -10.17 2.66
N CYS A 72 4.44 -9.52 3.25
CA CYS A 72 4.24 -8.33 4.07
C CYS A 72 4.57 -7.06 3.26
N LEU A 73 3.63 -6.13 3.22
CA LEU A 73 3.80 -4.80 2.63
C LEU A 73 3.49 -3.70 3.63
N HIS A 74 4.23 -2.60 3.54
CA HIS A 74 3.99 -1.40 4.33
C HIS A 74 3.10 -0.41 3.56
N PRO A 75 2.29 0.42 4.23
CA PRO A 75 1.48 1.45 3.60
C PRO A 75 2.26 2.34 2.63
N LEU A 76 3.51 2.70 2.95
CA LEU A 76 4.35 3.49 2.05
C LEU A 76 4.72 2.74 0.76
N GLN A 77 4.94 1.42 0.82
CA GLN A 77 5.22 0.62 -0.37
C GLN A 77 3.97 0.54 -1.26
N LEU A 78 2.80 0.28 -0.66
CA LEU A 78 1.52 0.24 -1.38
C LEU A 78 1.19 1.60 -2.00
N TYR A 79 1.38 2.70 -1.24
CA TYR A 79 1.25 4.06 -1.74
C TYR A 79 2.17 4.30 -2.94
N SER A 80 3.42 3.84 -2.84
CA SER A 80 4.40 4.02 -3.91
C SER A 80 3.97 3.30 -5.20
N ILE A 81 3.47 2.07 -5.07
CA ILE A 81 2.89 1.32 -6.20
C ILE A 81 1.71 2.10 -6.81
N SER A 82 0.74 2.53 -6.00
CA SER A 82 -0.44 3.24 -6.50
C SER A 82 -0.10 4.56 -7.19
N GLN A 83 0.89 5.31 -6.67
CA GLN A 83 1.39 6.52 -7.34
C GLN A 83 2.03 6.19 -8.68
N GLN A 84 2.87 5.17 -8.74
CA GLN A 84 3.53 4.76 -9.98
C GLN A 84 2.53 4.31 -11.04
N LEU A 85 1.46 3.61 -10.66
CA LEU A 85 0.42 3.17 -11.60
C LEU A 85 -0.45 4.31 -12.14
N ARG A 86 -0.61 5.40 -11.38
CA ARG A 86 -1.25 6.63 -11.88
C ARG A 86 -0.39 7.39 -12.87
N LEU A 87 0.92 7.29 -12.74
CA LEU A 87 1.85 7.84 -13.71
C LEU A 87 1.81 6.89 -14.92
N ALA A 88 1.14 7.30 -16.01
CA ALA A 88 1.08 6.55 -17.27
C ALA A 88 2.44 6.52 -18.02
N LYS A 89 3.53 6.25 -17.28
CA LYS A 89 4.89 6.13 -17.76
C LYS A 89 5.19 4.66 -18.08
N PRO A 90 6.12 4.39 -19.00
CA PRO A 90 6.60 3.02 -19.23
C PRO A 90 7.14 2.42 -17.94
N THR A 91 6.80 1.16 -17.67
CA THR A 91 7.21 0.44 -16.46
C THR A 91 8.73 0.18 -16.41
N CYS A 92 9.40 0.25 -17.56
CA CYS A 92 10.85 0.10 -17.77
C CYS A 92 11.51 1.43 -18.20
N PHE A 93 11.44 2.49 -17.39
CA PHE A 93 11.98 3.81 -17.81
C PHE A 93 13.51 3.81 -18.02
N ASN A 94 14.26 3.00 -17.26
CA ASN A 94 15.73 3.00 -17.28
C ASN A 94 16.36 1.87 -18.11
N GLY A 95 15.56 1.02 -18.75
CA GLY A 95 16.04 -0.15 -19.50
C GLY A 95 16.62 -1.29 -18.65
N ASP A 96 16.61 -1.18 -17.32
CA ASP A 96 16.95 -2.28 -16.42
C ASP A 96 15.72 -3.16 -16.16
N ALA A 97 15.72 -4.35 -16.76
CA ALA A 97 14.65 -5.32 -16.65
C ALA A 97 14.35 -5.73 -15.20
N LYS A 98 15.29 -5.59 -14.26
CA LYS A 98 15.06 -5.94 -12.85
C LYS A 98 14.17 -4.92 -12.14
N SER A 99 14.20 -3.67 -12.59
CA SER A 99 13.44 -2.55 -12.03
C SER A 99 12.03 -2.40 -12.60
N ASP A 100 11.61 -3.31 -13.49
CA ASP A 100 10.32 -3.24 -14.17
C ASP A 100 9.15 -3.38 -13.18
N LEU A 101 8.23 -2.42 -13.18
CA LEU A 101 6.98 -2.51 -12.42
C LEU A 101 6.12 -3.71 -12.82
N GLY A 102 6.36 -4.30 -14.00
CA GLY A 102 5.74 -5.56 -14.43
C GLY A 102 5.92 -6.70 -13.42
N HIS A 103 7.08 -6.78 -12.75
CA HIS A 103 7.32 -7.80 -11.71
C HIS A 103 6.42 -7.59 -10.50
N ILE A 104 6.19 -6.33 -10.11
CA ILE A 104 5.25 -6.00 -9.03
C ILE A 104 3.84 -6.40 -9.45
N LEU A 105 3.41 -6.01 -10.66
CA LEU A 105 2.05 -6.27 -11.14
C LEU A 105 1.75 -7.76 -11.28
N ASP A 106 2.65 -8.56 -11.84
CA ASP A 106 2.49 -10.02 -11.91
C ASP A 106 2.37 -10.62 -10.51
N PHE A 107 3.27 -10.24 -9.62
CA PHE A 107 3.29 -10.73 -8.25
C PHE A 107 2.01 -10.37 -7.49
N THR A 108 1.58 -9.10 -7.52
CA THR A 108 0.36 -8.66 -6.83
C THR A 108 -0.90 -9.31 -7.40
N CYS A 109 -0.96 -9.54 -8.73
CA CYS A 109 -2.08 -10.22 -9.35
C CYS A 109 -2.24 -11.67 -8.85
N ARG A 110 -1.13 -12.34 -8.57
CA ARG A 110 -1.06 -13.76 -8.17
C ARG A 110 -1.03 -13.99 -6.66
N LEU A 111 -0.69 -12.98 -5.87
CA LEU A 111 -0.55 -13.10 -4.42
C LEU A 111 -1.87 -13.54 -3.76
N ARG A 112 -1.77 -14.51 -2.84
CA ARG A 112 -2.92 -15.08 -2.11
C ARG A 112 -3.03 -14.59 -0.66
N TYR A 113 -1.90 -14.33 -0.01
CA TYR A 113 -1.83 -14.01 1.41
C TYR A 113 -1.07 -12.69 1.60
N LEU A 114 -1.79 -11.63 1.94
CA LEU A 114 -1.22 -10.30 2.13
C LEU A 114 -1.31 -9.89 3.60
N LYS A 115 -0.20 -9.41 4.14
CA LYS A 115 -0.15 -8.72 5.42
C LYS A 115 0.26 -7.27 5.21
N ILE A 116 -0.57 -6.35 5.66
CA ILE A 116 -0.29 -4.92 5.66
C ILE A 116 0.12 -4.51 7.06
N SER A 117 1.38 -4.10 7.22
CA SER A 117 1.92 -3.70 8.52
C SER A 117 2.29 -2.22 8.49
N GLY A 118 1.45 -1.39 9.12
CA GLY A 118 1.77 0.00 9.38
C GLY A 118 2.64 0.19 10.61
N SER A 119 3.22 1.38 10.73
CA SER A 119 3.97 1.82 11.89
C SER A 119 3.26 2.96 12.65
N ARG A 120 3.54 3.08 13.95
CA ARG A 120 3.10 4.23 14.76
C ARG A 120 4.14 5.34 14.66
N GLY A 121 3.74 6.50 14.16
CA GLY A 121 4.61 7.67 14.03
C GLY A 121 5.29 7.76 12.68
N SER A 122 6.42 8.47 12.61
CA SER A 122 7.15 8.64 11.36
C SER A 122 8.03 7.45 11.01
N ILE A 123 8.25 7.24 9.71
CA ILE A 123 9.11 6.16 9.21
C ILE A 123 10.58 6.54 9.41
N GLY A 124 11.30 5.76 10.22
CA GLY A 124 12.72 5.97 10.47
C GLY A 124 13.00 7.38 10.99
N THR A 125 13.86 8.14 10.29
CA THR A 125 14.16 9.54 10.61
C THR A 125 13.41 10.55 9.75
N SER A 126 12.48 10.10 8.92
CA SER A 126 11.68 10.98 8.05
C SER A 126 10.56 11.66 8.85
N ASN A 127 9.82 12.54 8.17
CA ASN A 127 8.55 13.10 8.63
C ASN A 127 7.33 12.37 8.04
N ILE A 128 7.53 11.30 7.26
CA ILE A 128 6.45 10.58 6.56
C ILE A 128 5.57 9.87 7.57
N GLN A 129 4.27 10.11 7.52
CA GLN A 129 3.26 9.42 8.33
C GLN A 129 2.57 8.34 7.48
N GLU A 130 2.89 7.06 7.70
CA GLU A 130 2.26 5.95 6.94
C GLU A 130 0.75 5.92 7.09
N THR A 131 0.26 6.30 8.27
CA THR A 131 -1.15 6.33 8.60
C THR A 131 -1.94 7.39 7.83
N SER A 132 -1.31 8.23 6.99
CA SER A 132 -2.00 9.22 6.14
C SER A 132 -1.87 8.94 4.64
N LEU A 133 -1.24 7.84 4.23
CA LEU A 133 -0.96 7.56 2.81
C LEU A 133 -2.07 6.71 2.17
N PRO A 134 -2.83 7.22 1.20
CA PRO A 134 -3.88 6.46 0.52
C PRO A 134 -3.29 5.51 -0.53
N PHE A 135 -3.69 4.24 -0.53
CA PHE A 135 -3.17 3.26 -1.48
C PHE A 135 -4.26 2.31 -1.99
N ASP A 136 -4.07 1.92 -3.25
CA ASP A 136 -4.93 1.08 -4.05
C ASP A 136 -4.54 -0.38 -3.97
N LEU A 137 -5.53 -1.22 -3.64
CA LEU A 137 -5.39 -2.66 -3.59
C LEU A 137 -6.08 -3.35 -4.78
N SER A 138 -6.57 -2.60 -5.77
CA SER A 138 -7.23 -3.11 -6.99
C SER A 138 -6.33 -4.05 -7.81
N VAL A 139 -5.01 -3.87 -7.71
CA VAL A 139 -3.99 -4.70 -8.38
C VAL A 139 -3.95 -6.13 -7.88
N PHE A 140 -4.49 -6.39 -6.69
CA PHE A 140 -4.54 -7.72 -6.12
C PHE A 140 -5.80 -8.45 -6.58
N LYS A 141 -5.64 -9.43 -7.49
CA LYS A 141 -6.77 -10.15 -8.11
C LYS A 141 -7.03 -11.53 -7.51
N SER A 142 -6.06 -12.10 -6.79
CA SER A 142 -6.11 -13.49 -6.32
C SER A 142 -6.08 -13.65 -4.79
N LEU A 143 -6.27 -12.56 -4.03
CA LEU A 143 -6.20 -12.61 -2.57
C LEU A 143 -7.25 -13.54 -1.98
N LEU A 144 -6.80 -14.39 -1.06
CA LEU A 144 -7.63 -15.28 -0.24
C LEU A 144 -7.72 -14.75 1.20
N GLN A 145 -6.63 -14.17 1.70
CA GLN A 145 -6.55 -13.62 3.05
C GLN A 145 -5.77 -12.30 3.09
N ILE A 146 -6.31 -11.36 3.85
CA ILE A 146 -5.68 -10.07 4.16
C ILE A 146 -5.62 -9.91 5.67
N GLU A 147 -4.46 -9.54 6.18
CA GLU A 147 -4.30 -9.08 7.57
C GLU A 147 -3.82 -7.63 7.56
N VAL A 148 -4.48 -6.76 8.31
CA VAL A 148 -4.11 -5.35 8.41
C VAL A 148 -3.78 -5.00 9.86
N TYR A 149 -2.58 -4.46 10.07
CA TYR A 149 -2.09 -4.03 11.38
C TYR A 149 -1.71 -2.55 11.35
N LEU A 150 -2.12 -1.80 12.38
CA LEU A 150 -1.70 -0.41 12.62
C LEU A 150 -1.87 0.52 11.40
N CYS A 151 -2.92 0.32 10.59
CA CYS A 151 -3.21 1.14 9.41
C CYS A 151 -4.57 1.83 9.56
N LEU A 152 -4.67 3.11 9.19
CA LEU A 152 -5.95 3.81 9.20
C LEU A 152 -6.82 3.33 8.03
N LEU A 153 -7.98 2.75 8.36
CA LEU A 153 -8.88 2.10 7.41
C LEU A 153 -9.46 3.06 6.34
N LYS A 154 -9.49 4.36 6.63
CA LYS A 154 -9.94 5.41 5.70
C LYS A 154 -9.05 5.55 4.44
N LEU A 155 -7.90 4.89 4.42
CA LEU A 155 -6.91 4.98 3.34
C LEU A 155 -6.90 3.77 2.41
N LEU A 156 -7.66 2.72 2.76
CA LEU A 156 -7.80 1.53 1.96
C LEU A 156 -8.80 1.82 0.84
N LEU A 157 -8.28 2.03 -0.38
CA LEU A 157 -9.05 1.97 -1.62
C LEU A 157 -9.45 0.51 -1.83
N PHE A 158 -10.57 0.10 -1.22
CA PHE A 158 -11.06 -1.27 -1.37
C PHE A 158 -11.67 -1.47 -2.75
N GLY A 159 -11.33 -2.57 -3.43
CA GLY A 159 -12.28 -3.16 -4.35
C GLY A 159 -13.56 -3.55 -3.58
N SER A 160 -14.73 -3.47 -4.20
CA SER A 160 -15.97 -3.99 -3.59
C SER A 160 -15.77 -5.43 -3.08
N LEU A 161 -16.26 -5.74 -1.88
CA LEU A 161 -16.12 -7.08 -1.32
C LEU A 161 -17.13 -8.04 -1.94
N PRO A 162 -16.80 -9.33 -2.10
CA PRO A 162 -17.75 -10.31 -2.59
C PRO A 162 -18.88 -10.51 -1.58
N ALA A 163 -20.08 -10.85 -2.08
CA ALA A 163 -21.20 -11.25 -1.25
C ALA A 163 -20.80 -12.49 -0.41
N GLY A 164 -20.64 -12.30 0.91
CA GLY A 164 -20.16 -13.32 1.85
C GLY A 164 -18.92 -12.90 2.66
N CYS A 165 -18.17 -11.90 2.19
CA CYS A 165 -17.17 -11.22 3.01
C CYS A 165 -17.85 -10.11 3.83
N SER A 166 -17.91 -10.28 5.14
CA SER A 166 -18.38 -9.26 6.06
C SER A 166 -17.30 -8.17 6.25
N ALA A 167 -17.35 -7.11 5.44
CA ALA A 167 -16.88 -5.82 5.95
C ALA A 167 -18.04 -5.03 6.53
N ALA A 168 -17.72 -4.34 7.60
CA ALA A 168 -18.66 -3.52 8.35
C ALA A 168 -19.16 -2.33 7.52
N GLY A 169 -20.50 -2.20 7.42
CA GLY A 169 -21.19 -0.93 7.14
C GLY A 169 -21.57 -0.66 5.69
N ASP A 170 -22.76 -0.05 5.53
CA ASP A 170 -23.44 0.43 4.31
C ASP A 170 -22.50 0.83 3.14
N PRO A 171 -22.91 0.69 1.86
CA PRO A 171 -22.07 0.83 0.66
C PRO A 171 -21.48 2.25 0.43
N GLN A 172 -21.57 3.14 1.40
CA GLN A 172 -20.98 4.49 1.42
C GLN A 172 -19.89 4.71 2.49
N SER A 173 -19.58 3.73 3.34
CA SER A 173 -18.57 3.92 4.42
C SER A 173 -17.21 3.26 4.15
N ILE A 174 -17.11 2.49 3.07
CA ILE A 174 -15.87 1.90 2.55
C ILE A 174 -15.64 2.52 1.17
N LEU A 175 -15.43 3.84 1.13
CA LEU A 175 -15.22 4.54 -0.13
C LEU A 175 -13.75 4.52 -0.51
N LEU A 176 -13.51 4.08 -1.74
CA LEU A 176 -12.31 4.43 -2.48
C LEU A 176 -12.20 5.97 -2.55
N PRO A 177 -11.00 6.58 -2.40
CA PRO A 177 -10.74 7.91 -2.93
C PRO A 177 -11.26 8.09 -4.37
N GLU A 178 -11.05 7.13 -5.27
CA GLU A 178 -11.65 7.19 -6.62
C GLU A 178 -13.19 7.20 -6.58
N ALA A 179 -13.85 6.35 -5.79
CA ALA A 179 -15.31 6.34 -5.65
C ALA A 179 -15.88 7.56 -4.89
N SER A 180 -15.05 8.30 -4.15
CA SER A 180 -15.41 9.60 -3.59
C SER A 180 -15.29 10.74 -4.60
N GLU A 181 -14.50 10.56 -5.66
CA GLU A 181 -14.42 11.48 -6.80
C GLU A 181 -15.55 11.24 -7.83
N PHE A 182 -16.12 10.03 -7.87
CA PHE A 182 -17.20 9.67 -8.78
C PHE A 182 -18.55 9.63 -8.06
N SER A 183 -19.51 10.42 -8.53
CA SER A 183 -20.88 10.44 -8.00
C SER A 183 -21.67 9.15 -8.25
N GLN A 184 -21.23 8.32 -9.22
CA GLN A 184 -21.87 7.05 -9.59
C GLN A 184 -20.81 5.98 -9.92
N TRP A 185 -20.79 4.90 -9.15
CA TRP A 185 -19.88 3.76 -9.35
C TRP A 185 -20.62 2.44 -9.18
N GLU A 186 -20.14 1.38 -9.84
CA GLU A 186 -20.70 0.03 -9.74
C GLU A 186 -19.60 -1.01 -9.54
N PRO A 187 -19.88 -2.14 -8.85
CA PRO A 187 -18.94 -3.24 -8.71
C PRO A 187 -18.75 -4.00 -10.04
N GLU A 188 -17.54 -4.52 -10.25
CA GLU A 188 -17.13 -5.25 -11.46
C GLU A 188 -17.95 -6.55 -11.64
N GLY A 189 -18.80 -6.56 -12.66
CA GLY A 189 -19.63 -7.71 -13.03
C GLY A 189 -21.13 -7.52 -12.82
N LEU A 190 -21.61 -6.37 -12.34
CA LEU A 190 -23.02 -6.00 -12.44
C LEU A 190 -23.31 -5.37 -13.81
N GLU A 191 -24.19 -6.00 -14.61
CA GLU A 191 -24.73 -5.38 -15.82
C GLU A 191 -25.81 -4.37 -15.41
N SER A 192 -25.49 -3.07 -15.50
CA SER A 192 -26.46 -1.99 -15.31
C SER A 192 -26.72 -1.27 -16.64
N ALA A 193 -27.98 -0.87 -16.86
CA ALA A 193 -28.44 -0.17 -18.06
C ALA A 193 -28.10 1.33 -18.09
N CYS A 194 -27.45 1.86 -17.03
CA CYS A 194 -27.09 3.26 -16.91
C CYS A 194 -25.58 3.48 -17.15
N PRO A 195 -25.16 4.61 -17.75
CA PRO A 195 -23.75 4.92 -17.92
C PRO A 195 -23.12 5.22 -16.55
N VAL A 196 -22.26 4.32 -16.08
CA VAL A 196 -21.54 4.45 -14.81
C VAL A 196 -20.24 5.23 -15.03
N THR A 197 -19.81 6.01 -14.04
CA THR A 197 -18.58 6.82 -14.14
C THR A 197 -17.32 6.02 -13.78
N ALA A 198 -17.44 4.95 -12.97
CA ALA A 198 -16.34 4.06 -12.61
C ALA A 198 -16.82 2.63 -12.29
N VAL A 199 -15.99 1.63 -12.61
CA VAL A 199 -16.22 0.22 -12.26
C VAL A 199 -15.19 -0.20 -11.22
N ILE A 200 -15.65 -0.76 -10.10
CA ILE A 200 -14.81 -1.10 -8.94
C ILE A 200 -14.54 -2.60 -8.91
N PRO A 201 -13.28 -3.05 -8.92
CA PRO A 201 -12.97 -4.47 -8.92
C PRO A 201 -13.49 -5.18 -7.67
N VAL A 202 -13.94 -6.43 -7.81
CA VAL A 202 -14.46 -7.24 -6.71
C VAL A 202 -13.46 -8.32 -6.32
N TRP A 203 -13.10 -8.46 -5.04
CA TRP A 203 -12.26 -9.57 -4.58
C TRP A 203 -13.03 -10.88 -4.43
N ARG A 204 -13.42 -11.49 -5.54
CA ARG A 204 -14.30 -12.68 -5.57
C ARG A 204 -13.81 -13.88 -4.75
N ASN A 205 -12.51 -13.98 -4.52
CA ASN A 205 -11.88 -15.12 -3.84
C ASN A 205 -11.49 -14.84 -2.39
N LEU A 206 -11.72 -13.62 -1.88
CA LEU A 206 -11.36 -13.30 -0.50
C LEU A 206 -12.23 -14.14 0.45
N THR A 207 -11.59 -14.78 1.42
CA THR A 207 -12.26 -15.64 2.42
C THR A 207 -12.00 -15.17 3.85
N THR A 208 -10.91 -14.43 4.09
CA THR A 208 -10.52 -13.98 5.42
C THR A 208 -9.99 -12.55 5.38
N LEU A 209 -10.51 -11.69 6.26
CA LEU A 209 -10.03 -10.33 6.48
C LEU A 209 -9.84 -10.12 7.98
N ASP A 210 -8.60 -10.03 8.45
CA ASP A 210 -8.28 -9.72 9.84
C ASP A 210 -7.89 -8.25 9.99
N MET A 211 -8.63 -7.55 10.86
CA MET A 211 -8.48 -6.13 11.15
C MET A 211 -8.39 -5.85 12.65
N SER A 212 -8.26 -6.91 13.47
CA SER A 212 -8.37 -6.86 14.94
C SER A 212 -7.35 -5.91 15.60
N HIS A 213 -6.24 -5.64 14.93
CA HIS A 213 -5.13 -4.82 15.44
C HIS A 213 -5.18 -3.34 15.01
N ASN A 214 -6.30 -2.84 14.48
CA ASN A 214 -6.43 -1.45 14.00
C ASN A 214 -7.13 -0.48 14.97
N CYS A 215 -7.14 -0.75 16.28
CA CYS A 215 -7.79 0.10 17.30
C CYS A 215 -9.23 0.48 16.91
N ILE A 216 -10.00 -0.48 16.39
CA ILE A 216 -11.37 -0.24 15.91
C ILE A 216 -12.25 0.05 17.12
N SER A 217 -12.68 1.30 17.28
CA SER A 217 -13.47 1.75 18.43
C SER A 217 -14.98 1.54 18.27
N THR A 218 -15.46 1.36 17.04
CA THR A 218 -16.88 1.24 16.71
C THR A 218 -17.06 0.21 15.61
N ILE A 219 -17.89 -0.79 15.87
CA ILE A 219 -18.32 -1.79 14.89
C ILE A 219 -19.83 -1.58 14.74
N ASP A 220 -20.30 -1.47 13.50
CA ASP A 220 -21.72 -1.27 13.21
C ASP A 220 -22.57 -2.47 13.67
N SER A 221 -23.83 -2.21 14.05
CA SER A 221 -24.78 -3.22 14.54
C SER A 221 -25.27 -4.23 13.48
N SER A 222 -25.01 -3.96 12.19
CA SER A 222 -25.35 -4.86 11.07
C SER A 222 -24.36 -6.01 10.86
N VAL A 223 -23.27 -6.06 11.64
CA VAL A 223 -22.26 -7.12 11.56
C VAL A 223 -22.75 -8.37 12.29
N VAL A 224 -23.05 -9.44 11.54
CA VAL A 224 -23.26 -10.77 12.12
C VAL A 224 -21.89 -11.40 12.40
N ARG A 225 -21.55 -11.52 13.69
CA ARG A 225 -20.40 -12.34 14.11
C ARG A 225 -20.72 -13.80 13.81
N HIS A 226 -19.88 -14.47 13.03
CA HIS A 226 -19.87 -15.93 13.04
C HIS A 226 -19.10 -16.37 14.29
N ASP A 227 -19.78 -16.38 15.43
CA ASP A 227 -19.26 -17.00 16.64
C ASP A 227 -19.21 -18.51 16.39
N THR A 228 -18.05 -19.03 15.97
CA THR A 228 -17.73 -20.44 16.23
C THR A 228 -17.16 -20.50 17.64
N ILE A 229 -18.03 -20.33 18.62
CA ILE A 229 -17.77 -20.76 19.99
C ILE A 229 -18.43 -22.12 20.09
N ASP A 230 -17.61 -23.17 20.17
CA ASP A 230 -18.02 -24.48 20.62
C ASP A 230 -18.73 -24.36 21.97
N GLN A 231 -20.06 -24.31 21.95
CA GLN A 231 -20.86 -24.72 23.08
C GLN A 231 -20.96 -26.24 23.08
N SER A 232 -19.89 -26.92 23.51
CA SER A 232 -20.07 -28.24 24.10
C SER A 232 -20.45 -28.05 25.56
N VAL A 233 -21.76 -27.88 25.78
CA VAL A 233 -22.42 -28.14 27.06
C VAL A 233 -22.10 -29.58 27.47
N HIS A 234 -21.41 -29.78 28.59
CA HIS A 234 -21.57 -30.99 29.41
C HIS A 234 -21.73 -30.56 30.86
N THR A 235 -23.00 -30.37 31.24
CA THR A 235 -23.47 -30.50 32.62
C THR A 235 -23.76 -31.97 32.90
N GLN A 236 -23.40 -32.38 34.12
CA GLN A 236 -23.83 -33.57 34.88
C GLN A 236 -23.06 -34.89 34.69
N SER A 237 -22.21 -35.18 35.67
CA SER A 237 -22.48 -36.20 36.70
C SER A 237 -22.02 -35.67 38.05
#